data_AF-A0A198GNJ2-F1
#
_entry.id   AF-A0A198GNJ2-F1
#
_cell.length_a   1.000
_cell.length_b   1.000
_cell.length_c   1.000
_cell.angle_alpha   90.00
_cell.angle_beta   90.00
_cell.angle_gamma   90.00
#
_symmetry.space_group_name_H-M   'P 1'
#
loop_
_entity.id
_entity.type
_entity.pdbx_description
1 polymer ?
#
loop_
_entity_poly.entity_id
_entity_poly.type
_entity_poly.pdbx_seq_one_letter_code
_entity_poly.pdbx_strand_id
1 'polypeptide(L)' 'MSIAQRLQDKGERIGWEGHQKGIEQERLRAYQCQLEMARHLLKNGINIELVIESTGLSREELTEIS' A
#
# COMPACT_ATOMS: atom_id res chain seq x y z
N MET A 1 5.60 -32.99 22.90
CA MET A 1 4.78 -32.07 22.07
C MET A 1 3.61 -32.86 21.47
N SER A 2 2.36 -32.42 21.65
CA SER A 2 1.16 -33.15 21.19
C SER A 2 0.74 -32.74 19.78
N ILE A 3 -0.09 -33.56 19.12
CA ILE A 3 -0.69 -33.22 17.82
C ILE A 3 -1.56 -31.95 17.95
N ALA A 4 -2.31 -31.83 19.04
CA ALA A 4 -3.17 -30.66 19.30
C ALA A 4 -2.35 -29.37 19.36
N GLN A 5 -1.22 -29.37 20.08
CA GLN A 5 -0.34 -28.20 20.16
C GLN A 5 0.20 -27.80 18.79
N ARG A 6 0.66 -28.77 17.99
CA ARG A 6 1.18 -28.49 16.65
C ARG A 6 0.12 -27.89 15.72
N LEU A 7 -1.14 -28.32 15.86
CA LEU A 7 -2.24 -27.78 15.06
C LEU A 7 -2.59 -26.35 15.47
N GLN A 8 -2.57 -26.06 16.78
CA GLN A 8 -2.75 -24.71 17.30
C GLN A 8 -1.64 -23.77 16.79
N ASP A 9 -0.37 -24.15 16.99
CA ASP A 9 0.78 -23.33 16.55
C ASP A 9 0.74 -23.06 15.04
N LYS A 10 0.34 -24.07 14.25
CA LYS A 10 0.16 -23.92 12.80
C LYS A 10 -0.97 -22.95 12.46
N GLY A 11 -2.10 -23.03 13.17
CA GLY A 11 -3.23 -22.13 12.99
C GLY A 11 -2.87 -20.68 13.30
N GLU A 12 -2.21 -20.44 14.42
CA GLU A 12 -1.72 -19.11 14.81
C GLU A 12 -0.76 -18.54 13.77
N ARG A 13 0.21 -19.33 13.29
CA ARG A 13 1.13 -18.89 12.24
C ARG A 13 0.43 -18.52 10.94
N ILE A 14 -0.49 -19.35 10.46
CA ILE A 14 -1.27 -19.07 9.24
C ILE A 14 -2.11 -17.80 9.43
N GLY A 15 -2.71 -17.62 10.60
CA GLY A 15 -3.47 -16.42 10.93
C GLY A 15 -2.61 -15.15 10.84
N TRP A 16 -1.42 -15.16 11.43
CA TRP A 16 -0.48 -14.04 11.35
C TRP A 16 0.00 -13.75 9.93
N GLU A 17 0.36 -14.78 9.16
CA GLU A 17 0.75 -14.62 7.76
C GLU A 17 -0.40 -14.02 6.92
N GLY A 18 -1.63 -14.48 7.13
CA GLY A 18 -2.81 -13.95 6.46
C GLY A 18 -3.08 -12.49 6.81
N HIS A 19 -2.96 -12.14 8.09
CA HIS A 19 -3.13 -10.77 8.57
C HIS A 19 -2.08 -9.82 7.97
N GLN A 20 -0.81 -10.21 7.96
CA GLN A 20 0.27 -9.42 7.35
C GLN A 20 0.06 -9.20 5.86
N LYS A 21 -0.32 -10.26 5.12
CA LYS A 21 -0.64 -10.15 3.68
C LYS A 21 -1.82 -9.21 3.43
N GLY A 22 -2.83 -9.21 4.31
CA GLY A 22 -3.96 -8.29 4.22
C GLY A 22 -3.54 -6.84 4.35
N ILE A 23 -2.72 -6.52 5.36
CA ILE A 23 -2.17 -5.17 5.57
C ILE A 23 -1.33 -4.73 4.36
N GLU A 24 -0.47 -5.61 3.86
CA GLU A 24 0.37 -5.31 2.70
C GLU A 24 -0.45 -5.06 1.44
N GLN A 25 -1.50 -5.86 1.20
CA GLN A 25 -2.40 -5.67 0.07
C GLN A 25 -3.15 -4.33 0.14
N GLU A 26 -3.61 -3.93 1.32
CA GLU A 26 -4.28 -2.64 1.52
C GLU A 26 -3.31 -1.47 1.28
N ARG A 27 -2.08 -1.58 1.80
CA ARG A 27 -1.03 -0.58 1.57
C ARG A 27 -0.73 -0.41 0.08
N LEU A 28 -0.62 -1.52 -0.66
CA LEU A 28 -0.39 -1.50 -2.11
C LEU A 28 -1.55 -0.84 -2.86
N ARG A 29 -2.80 -1.14 -2.48
CA ARG A 29 -3.99 -0.51 -3.08
C ARG A 29 -4.04 0.99 -2.81
N ALA A 30 -3.81 1.40 -1.57
CA ALA A 30 -3.78 2.81 -1.19
C ALA A 30 -2.73 3.58 -2.00
N TYR A 31 -1.52 3.00 -2.13
CA TYR A 31 -0.45 3.58 -2.93
C TYR A 31 -0.83 3.69 -4.42
N GLN A 32 -1.46 2.66 -5.00
CA GLN A 32 -1.96 2.72 -6.38
C GLN A 32 -2.98 3.84 -6.58
N CYS A 33 -3.92 4.02 -5.65
CA CYS A 33 -4.88 5.11 -5.69
C CYS A 33 -4.20 6.49 -5.61
N GLN A 34 -3.18 6.65 -4.76
CA GLN A 34 -2.40 7.90 -4.68
C GLN A 34 -1.73 8.23 -6.01
N LEU A 35 -1.13 7.23 -6.68
CA LEU A 35 -0.52 7.41 -8.00
C LEU A 35 -1.55 7.78 -9.09
N GLU A 36 -2.74 7.17 -9.07
CA GLU A 36 -3.80 7.51 -10.02
C GLU A 36 -4.31 8.94 -9.82
N MET A 37 -4.53 9.33 -8.56
CA MET A 37 -4.90 10.70 -8.22
C MET A 37 -3.84 11.69 -8.70
N ALA A 38 -2.57 11.45 -8.38
CA ALA A 38 -1.48 12.30 -8.82
C ALA A 38 -1.42 12.46 -10.35
N ARG A 39 -1.55 11.36 -11.10
CA ARG A 39 -1.63 11.41 -12.57
C ARG A 39 -2.78 12.27 -13.06
N HIS A 40 -3.95 12.16 -12.46
CA HIS A 40 -5.10 13.01 -12.84
C HIS A 40 -4.85 14.48 -12.54
N LEU A 41 -4.29 14.81 -11.37
CA LEU A 41 -4.00 16.19 -10.98
C LEU A 41 -2.95 16.81 -11.91
N LEU A 42 -1.86 16.09 -12.21
CA LEU A 42 -0.81 16.56 -13.12
C LEU A 42 -1.34 16.74 -14.56
N LYS A 43 -2.14 15.80 -15.08
CA LYS A 43 -2.78 15.93 -16.39
C LYS A 43 -3.69 17.15 -16.51
N ASN A 44 -4.29 17.56 -15.39
CA ASN A 44 -5.13 18.76 -15.31
C ASN A 44 -4.32 20.05 -15.07
N GLY A 45 -2.98 19.98 -15.12
CA GLY A 45 -2.09 21.14 -14.99
C GLY A 45 -1.94 21.65 -13.56
N ILE A 46 -2.28 20.85 -12.55
CA ILE A 46 -2.11 21.24 -11.15
C ILE A 46 -0.62 21.29 -10.79
N ASN A 47 -0.24 22.29 -10.01
CA ASN A 47 1.13 22.44 -9.53
C ASN A 47 1.56 21.20 -8.75
N ILE A 48 2.69 20.63 -9.17
CA ILE A 48 3.35 19.48 -8.55
C ILE A 48 3.57 19.61 -7.04
N GLU A 49 3.84 20.79 -6.49
CA GLU A 49 3.94 20.99 -5.03
C GLU A 49 2.60 20.70 -4.33
N LEU A 50 1.48 21.15 -4.92
CA LEU A 50 0.15 20.87 -4.39
C LEU A 50 -0.23 19.40 -4.55
N VAL A 51 0.26 18.73 -5.60
CA VAL A 51 0.08 17.29 -5.79
C VAL A 51 0.83 16.50 -4.70
N ILE A 52 2.06 16.90 -4.36
CA ILE A 52 2.84 16.30 -3.26
C ILE A 52 2.06 16.43 -1.95
N GLU A 53 1.59 17.63 -1.61
CA GLU A 53 0.81 17.87 -0.37
C GLU A 53 -0.48 17.04 -0.33
N SER A 54 -1.16 16.88 -1.46
CA SER A 54 -2.47 16.21 -1.54
C SER A 54 -2.38 14.69 -1.59
N THR A 55 -1.29 14.13 -2.12
CA THR A 55 -1.14 12.68 -2.34
C THR A 55 -0.12 12.02 -1.41
N GLY A 56 0.78 12.82 -0.81
CA GLY A 56 1.88 12.35 0.01
C GLY A 56 3.02 11.70 -0.78
N LEU A 57 2.97 11.73 -2.11
CA LEU A 57 4.01 11.20 -2.97
C LEU A 57 5.21 12.14 -3.02
N SER A 58 6.40 11.58 -3.13
CA SER A 58 7.64 12.31 -3.31
C SER A 58 7.76 12.88 -4.72
N ARG A 59 8.63 13.88 -4.87
CA ARG A 59 8.94 14.47 -6.16
C ARG A 59 9.48 13.46 -7.17
N GLU A 60 10.28 12.50 -6.71
CA GLU A 60 10.86 11.44 -7.53
C GLU A 60 9.76 10.53 -8.10
N GLU A 61 8.85 10.05 -7.24
CA GLU A 61 7.71 9.23 -7.64
C GLU A 61 6.80 9.95 -8.64
N LEU A 62 6.59 11.25 -8.47
CA LEU A 62 5.82 12.07 -9.41
C LEU A 62 6.52 12.25 -10.78
N THR A 63 7.85 12.24 -10.81
CA THR A 63 8.62 12.37 -12.06
C THR A 63 8.60 11.08 -12.87
N GLU A 64 8.49 9.92 -12.21
CA GLU A 64 8.35 8.61 -12.88
C GLU A 64 6.97 8.40 -13.53
N ILE A 65 5.94 9.09 -13.05
CA ILE A 65 4.54 8.92 -13.52
C ILE A 65 3.98 10.09 -14.31
N SER A 66 4.69 11.23 -14.37
CA SER A 66 4.33 12.40 -15.17
C SER A 66 4.42 12.10 -16.67
#